data_AF-A0A8D8E1I7-F1
#
_entry.id   AF-A0A8D8E1I7-F1
#
_cell.length_a   1.000
_cell.length_b   1.000
_cell.length_c   1.000
_cell.angle_alpha   90.00
_cell.angle_beta   90.00
_cell.angle_gamma   90.00
#
_symmetry.space_group_name_H-M   'P 1'
#
loop_
_entity.id
_entity.type
_entity.pdbx_description
1 polymer ?
#
loop_
_entity_poly.entity_id
_entity_poly.type
_entity_poly.pdbx_seq_one_letter_code
_entity_poly.pdbx_strand_id
1 'polypeptide(L)'
;SHIMPLPLTFTPSKVVVKQEPKTPRRPTILNVEASSGSLDSVEIGREKFSWVIGPSTTVDEFMAQFWEKKPFLVQRSDPTYYANLLSREKIDEMLRNNNIEYTKNLDVTSYREGVRETHNPDGRALPPDVWAFYEEGCSIRMLNPQTYLPGVYEMNVKLQEFFHCMTGS
;
A
#
# COMPACT_ATOMS: atom_id res chain seq x y z
N SER A 1 -7.91 -83.25 10.36
CA SER A 1 -7.98 -82.22 11.42
C SER A 1 -7.62 -80.87 10.80
N HIS A 2 -8.24 -79.79 11.28
CA HIS A 2 -8.15 -78.37 10.82
C HIS A 2 -9.11 -78.04 9.67
N ILE A 3 -10.41 -77.85 9.93
CA ILE A 3 -11.07 -76.61 10.43
C ILE A 3 -10.71 -75.39 9.57
N MET A 4 -11.64 -75.06 8.65
CA MET A 4 -11.69 -73.81 7.89
C MET A 4 -11.78 -72.61 8.85
N PRO A 5 -11.02 -71.53 8.65
CA PRO A 5 -11.19 -70.30 9.43
C PRO A 5 -12.46 -69.56 9.00
N LEU A 6 -13.21 -69.08 10.01
CA LEU A 6 -14.44 -68.29 9.86
C LEU A 6 -14.18 -66.92 9.19
N PRO A 7 -15.16 -66.34 8.48
CA PRO A 7 -15.03 -65.02 7.88
C PRO A 7 -14.96 -63.92 8.95
N LEU A 8 -14.04 -62.98 8.77
CA LEU A 8 -13.91 -61.78 9.59
C LEU A 8 -15.14 -60.87 9.38
N THR A 9 -15.92 -60.68 10.44
CA THR A 9 -17.02 -59.72 10.47
C THR A 9 -16.47 -58.32 10.69
N PHE A 10 -16.69 -57.44 9.71
CA PHE A 10 -16.35 -56.02 9.79
C PHE A 10 -17.47 -55.28 10.53
N THR A 11 -17.19 -54.77 11.73
CA THR A 11 -18.09 -53.86 12.44
C THR A 11 -17.79 -52.41 12.04
N PRO A 12 -18.76 -51.65 11.53
CA PRO A 12 -18.53 -50.26 11.20
C PRO A 12 -18.49 -49.41 12.48
N SER A 13 -17.33 -48.82 12.78
CA SER A 13 -17.21 -47.78 13.80
C SER A 13 -18.01 -46.55 13.37
N LYS A 14 -18.95 -46.12 14.22
CA LYS A 14 -19.71 -44.87 14.04
C LYS A 14 -18.76 -43.68 14.15
N VAL A 15 -18.53 -42.99 13.04
CA VAL A 15 -17.87 -41.68 13.02
C VAL A 15 -18.84 -40.66 13.62
N VAL A 16 -18.50 -40.13 14.80
CA VAL A 16 -19.25 -39.02 15.42
C VAL A 16 -18.79 -37.72 14.77
N VAL A 17 -19.64 -37.14 13.94
CA VAL A 17 -19.42 -35.82 13.34
C VAL A 17 -19.52 -34.76 14.45
N LYS A 18 -18.41 -34.10 14.75
CA LYS A 18 -18.35 -32.97 15.69
C LYS A 18 -19.06 -31.77 15.07
N GLN A 19 -20.14 -31.30 15.69
CA GLN A 19 -20.82 -30.08 15.26
C GLN A 19 -19.95 -28.85 15.57
N GLU A 20 -19.85 -27.93 14.60
CA GLU A 20 -19.19 -26.64 14.81
C GLU A 20 -20.01 -25.76 15.78
N PRO A 21 -19.34 -24.97 16.63
CA PRO A 21 -20.02 -24.09 17.58
C PRO A 21 -20.72 -22.93 16.86
N LYS A 22 -22.01 -22.74 17.16
CA LYS A 22 -22.80 -21.61 16.65
C LYS A 22 -22.33 -20.29 17.25
N THR A 23 -22.02 -19.32 16.39
CA THR A 23 -21.65 -17.95 16.77
C THR A 23 -22.79 -17.27 17.56
N PRO A 24 -22.52 -16.61 18.71
CA PRO A 24 -23.56 -15.91 19.46
C PRO A 24 -24.11 -14.72 18.66
N ARG A 25 -25.45 -14.59 18.61
CA ARG A 25 -26.09 -13.38 18.07
C ARG A 25 -25.89 -12.21 19.03
N ARG A 26 -25.36 -11.10 18.52
CA ARG A 26 -25.11 -9.87 19.29
C ARG A 26 -26.46 -9.26 19.73
N PRO A 27 -26.64 -8.88 21.01
CA PRO A 27 -27.85 -8.17 21.45
C PRO A 27 -27.86 -6.74 20.90
N THR A 28 -29.04 -6.30 20.46
CA THR A 28 -29.32 -4.94 20.01
C THR A 28 -29.13 -3.97 21.18
N ILE A 29 -28.16 -3.08 21.10
CA ILE A 29 -27.97 -1.99 22.08
C ILE A 29 -28.44 -0.68 21.45
N LEU A 30 -29.24 0.02 22.24
CA LEU A 30 -29.94 1.28 22.02
C LEU A 30 -29.04 2.42 21.53
N ASN A 31 -29.65 3.36 20.80
CA ASN A 31 -29.10 4.65 20.39
C ASN A 31 -28.23 5.29 21.49
N VAL A 32 -26.96 5.48 21.18
CA VAL A 32 -26.08 6.42 21.87
C VAL A 32 -25.85 7.57 20.90
N GLU A 33 -26.33 8.76 21.25
CA GLU A 33 -26.03 9.99 20.55
C GLU A 33 -24.51 10.25 20.62
N ALA A 34 -23.82 10.01 19.51
CA ALA A 34 -22.40 10.28 19.39
C ALA A 34 -22.17 11.77 19.06
N SER A 35 -22.09 12.62 20.07
CA SER A 35 -21.50 13.96 19.93
C SER A 35 -20.02 13.93 20.35
N SER A 36 -19.19 13.41 19.43
CA SER A 36 -17.76 13.69 19.25
C SER A 36 -17.23 12.84 18.07
N GLY A 37 -17.96 12.87 16.95
CA GLY A 37 -17.82 11.90 15.88
C GLY A 37 -16.42 11.90 15.26
N SER A 38 -15.59 10.93 15.64
CA SER A 38 -14.52 10.45 14.78
C SER A 38 -15.16 10.11 13.43
N LEU A 39 -14.70 10.78 12.37
CA LEU A 39 -15.09 10.39 11.01
C LEU A 39 -14.77 8.92 10.79
N ASP A 40 -15.59 8.24 10.00
CA ASP A 40 -15.26 6.89 9.57
C ASP A 40 -14.01 6.90 8.68
N SER A 41 -13.26 5.81 8.71
CA SER A 41 -12.02 5.61 7.96
C SER A 41 -12.16 5.90 6.46
N VAL A 42 -13.31 5.54 5.86
CA VAL A 42 -13.60 5.79 4.45
C VAL A 42 -13.75 7.29 4.18
N GLU A 43 -14.41 8.03 5.07
CA GLU A 43 -14.57 9.49 4.93
C GLU A 43 -13.23 10.21 5.11
N ILE A 44 -12.41 9.77 6.06
CA ILE A 44 -11.03 10.28 6.22
C ILE A 44 -10.23 10.05 4.93
N GLY A 45 -10.38 8.88 4.30
CA GLY A 45 -9.77 8.57 3.01
C GLY A 45 -10.26 9.48 1.89
N ARG A 46 -11.58 9.73 1.85
CA ARG A 46 -12.22 10.63 0.88
C ARG A 46 -11.74 12.08 1.03
N GLU A 47 -11.64 12.59 2.25
CA GLU A 47 -11.06 13.91 2.53
C GLU A 47 -9.59 13.97 2.10
N LYS A 48 -8.82 12.90 2.36
CA LYS A 48 -7.43 12.82 1.92
C LYS A 48 -7.32 12.82 0.40
N PHE A 49 -8.21 12.12 -0.30
CA PHE A 49 -8.25 12.13 -1.76
C PHE A 49 -8.67 13.49 -2.32
N SER A 50 -9.66 14.15 -1.70
CA SER A 50 -10.04 15.53 -2.01
C SER A 50 -8.83 16.49 -1.95
N TRP A 51 -8.00 16.36 -0.92
CA TRP A 51 -6.73 17.11 -0.81
C TRP A 51 -5.75 16.81 -1.96
N VAL A 52 -5.74 15.60 -2.54
CA VAL A 52 -4.88 15.26 -3.71
C VAL A 52 -5.36 15.93 -4.98
N ILE A 53 -6.67 15.91 -5.23
CA ILE A 53 -7.25 16.46 -6.47
C ILE A 53 -7.45 17.97 -6.43
N GLY A 54 -7.23 18.59 -5.27
CA GLY A 54 -7.23 20.04 -5.10
C GLY A 54 -8.65 20.64 -5.04
N PRO A 55 -8.75 21.95 -4.76
CA PRO A 55 -10.03 22.58 -4.41
C PRO A 55 -10.97 22.82 -5.60
N SER A 56 -10.49 22.72 -6.83
CA SER A 56 -11.26 23.05 -8.03
C SER A 56 -12.26 21.98 -8.47
N THR A 57 -12.14 20.76 -7.93
CA THR A 57 -12.91 19.60 -8.39
C THR A 57 -13.31 18.76 -7.19
N THR A 58 -14.59 18.43 -7.10
CA THR A 58 -15.07 17.54 -6.03
C THR A 58 -14.68 16.09 -6.31
N VAL A 59 -14.65 15.25 -5.29
CA VAL A 59 -14.37 13.81 -5.48
C VAL A 59 -15.39 13.15 -6.41
N ASP A 60 -16.68 13.52 -6.31
CA ASP A 60 -17.72 12.92 -7.15
C ASP A 60 -17.60 13.37 -8.61
N GLU A 61 -17.28 14.63 -8.84
CA GLU A 61 -16.98 15.14 -10.19
C GLU A 61 -15.74 14.44 -10.78
N PHE A 62 -14.69 14.26 -9.98
CA PHE A 62 -13.50 13.53 -10.40
C PHE A 62 -13.84 12.10 -10.82
N MET A 63 -14.58 11.36 -9.99
CA MET A 63 -14.99 9.99 -10.28
C MET A 63 -15.91 9.90 -11.51
N ALA A 64 -16.82 10.86 -11.67
CA ALA A 64 -17.76 10.87 -12.78
C ALA A 64 -17.10 11.23 -14.12
N GLN A 65 -16.15 12.16 -14.15
CA GLN A 65 -15.66 12.75 -15.39
C GLN A 65 -14.22 12.38 -15.77
N PHE A 66 -13.38 12.02 -14.81
CA PHE A 66 -11.93 11.87 -15.02
C PHE A 66 -11.43 10.46 -14.75
N TRP A 67 -11.87 9.83 -13.66
CA TRP A 67 -11.44 8.47 -13.29
C TRP A 67 -11.63 7.50 -14.46
N GLU A 68 -10.54 6.84 -14.87
CA GLU A 68 -10.47 5.90 -16.00
C GLU A 68 -10.98 6.44 -17.35
N LYS A 69 -11.04 7.77 -17.52
CA LYS A 69 -11.57 8.42 -18.72
C LYS A 69 -10.59 9.33 -19.41
N LYS A 70 -9.95 10.25 -18.67
CA LYS A 70 -9.04 11.25 -19.23
C LYS A 70 -8.03 11.76 -18.20
N PRO A 71 -6.86 12.26 -18.65
CA PRO A 71 -5.91 12.92 -17.77
C PRO A 71 -6.52 14.10 -17.00
N PHE A 72 -6.07 14.30 -15.77
CA PHE A 72 -6.45 15.42 -14.91
C PHE A 72 -5.20 16.09 -14.36
N LEU A 73 -5.01 17.38 -14.65
CA LEU A 73 -3.85 18.16 -14.22
C LEU A 73 -4.27 19.17 -13.17
N VAL A 74 -3.64 19.11 -12.00
CA VAL A 74 -3.82 20.10 -10.93
C VAL A 74 -2.54 20.90 -10.77
N GLN A 75 -2.54 22.15 -11.24
CA GLN A 75 -1.42 23.06 -11.04
C GLN A 75 -1.56 23.78 -9.71
N ARG A 76 -0.49 23.76 -8.90
CA ARG A 76 -0.41 24.45 -7.61
C ARG A 76 0.72 25.46 -7.63
N SER A 77 0.54 26.59 -6.95
CA SER A 77 1.57 27.62 -6.80
C SER A 77 2.44 27.42 -5.55
N ASP A 78 2.09 26.48 -4.67
CA ASP A 78 2.83 26.19 -3.44
C ASP A 78 3.82 25.04 -3.65
N PRO A 79 5.15 25.31 -3.69
CA PRO A 79 6.15 24.28 -3.86
C PRO A 79 6.30 23.37 -2.63
N THR A 80 5.78 23.76 -1.47
CA THR A 80 5.91 23.02 -0.20
C THR A 80 4.72 22.11 0.08
N TYR A 81 3.69 22.13 -0.78
CA TYR A 81 2.44 21.39 -0.59
C TYR A 81 2.62 19.90 -0.27
N TYR A 82 3.63 19.25 -0.86
CA TYR A 82 3.93 17.82 -0.68
C TYR A 82 5.19 17.56 0.16
N ALA A 83 5.80 18.58 0.76
CA ALA A 83 7.09 18.47 1.46
C ALA A 83 7.04 17.49 2.65
N ASN A 84 5.86 17.28 3.24
CA ASN A 84 5.65 16.30 4.30
C ASN A 84 5.68 14.84 3.80
N LEU A 85 5.34 14.58 2.54
CA LEU A 85 5.32 13.24 1.95
C LEU A 85 6.75 12.79 1.63
N LEU A 86 7.48 13.60 0.87
CA LEU A 86 8.79 13.25 0.34
C LEU A 86 9.66 14.49 0.17
N SER A 87 10.93 14.37 0.52
CA SER A 87 11.96 15.39 0.28
C SER A 87 13.31 14.72 0.07
N ARG A 88 14.29 15.47 -0.43
CA ARG A 88 15.67 14.96 -0.58
C ARG A 88 16.24 14.51 0.76
N GLU A 89 16.00 15.29 1.80
CA GLU A 89 16.47 15.04 3.16
C GLU A 89 15.88 13.73 3.71
N LYS A 90 14.57 13.50 3.50
CA LYS A 90 13.91 12.25 3.88
C LYS A 90 14.50 11.02 3.16
N ILE A 91 14.85 11.17 1.88
CA ILE A 91 15.52 10.09 1.12
C ILE A 91 16.93 9.84 1.68
N ASP A 92 17.69 10.89 1.98
CA ASP A 92 19.04 10.77 2.55
C ASP A 92 19.01 10.07 3.92
N GLU A 93 18.10 10.47 4.80
CA GLU A 93 17.87 9.82 6.10
C GLU A 93 17.47 8.36 5.95
N MET A 94 16.56 8.05 5.01
CA MET A 94 16.16 6.68 4.71
C MET A 94 17.37 5.82 4.32
N LEU A 95 18.21 6.29 3.40
CA LEU A 95 19.38 5.56 2.91
C LEU A 95 20.42 5.32 4.03
N ARG A 96 20.63 6.29 4.91
CA ARG A 96 21.56 6.16 6.04
C ARG A 96 21.07 5.15 7.08
N ASN A 97 19.81 5.26 7.45
CA ASN A 97 19.26 4.59 8.62
C ASN A 97 18.72 3.18 8.33
N ASN A 98 18.53 2.83 7.06
CA ASN A 98 17.98 1.54 6.65
C ASN A 98 18.91 0.78 5.71
N ASN A 99 18.73 -0.54 5.65
CA ASN A 99 19.36 -1.37 4.63
C ASN A 99 18.53 -1.33 3.34
N ILE A 100 18.79 -0.33 2.51
CA ILE A 100 18.18 -0.15 1.19
C ILE A 100 19.05 -0.87 0.16
N GLU A 101 18.50 -1.82 -0.58
CA GLU A 101 19.23 -2.58 -1.61
C GLU A 101 18.82 -2.14 -3.01
N TYR A 102 19.80 -2.08 -3.92
CA TYR A 102 19.53 -1.88 -5.34
C TYR A 102 18.66 -3.02 -5.87
N THR A 103 17.85 -2.75 -6.90
CA THR A 103 16.90 -3.69 -7.54
C THR A 103 15.72 -4.12 -6.65
N LYS A 104 15.90 -4.20 -5.33
CA LYS A 104 14.88 -4.59 -4.37
C LYS A 104 14.07 -3.41 -3.85
N ASN A 105 14.77 -2.31 -3.52
CA ASN A 105 14.16 -1.13 -2.90
C ASN A 105 14.37 0.12 -3.75
N LEU A 106 15.46 0.17 -4.51
CA LEU A 106 15.88 1.35 -5.26
C LEU A 106 16.47 0.95 -6.61
N ASP A 107 16.07 1.66 -7.67
CA ASP A 107 16.67 1.56 -9.00
C ASP A 107 17.31 2.89 -9.41
N VAL A 108 18.40 2.78 -10.15
CA VAL A 108 19.08 3.88 -10.83
C VAL A 108 18.90 3.69 -12.32
N THR A 109 18.35 4.70 -13.00
CA THR A 109 18.01 4.59 -14.42
C THR A 109 18.34 5.87 -15.18
N SER A 110 18.65 5.75 -16.47
CA SER A 110 18.78 6.88 -17.39
C SER A 110 17.90 6.65 -18.62
N TYR A 111 17.60 7.74 -19.33
CA TYR A 111 17.03 7.66 -20.67
C TYR A 111 17.86 8.53 -21.61
N ARG A 112 18.62 7.91 -22.50
CA ARG A 112 19.56 8.59 -23.40
C ARG A 112 19.32 8.07 -24.82
N GLU A 113 19.25 8.99 -25.78
CA GLU A 113 19.11 8.67 -27.21
C GLU A 113 17.96 7.70 -27.54
N GLY A 114 16.85 7.80 -26.81
CA GLY A 114 15.68 6.94 -27.04
C GLY A 114 15.73 5.59 -26.31
N VAL A 115 16.78 5.31 -25.55
CA VAL A 115 16.99 4.03 -24.85
C VAL A 115 17.00 4.23 -23.34
N ARG A 116 16.30 3.35 -22.63
CA ARG A 116 16.32 3.28 -21.16
C ARG A 116 17.45 2.36 -20.72
N GLU A 117 18.29 2.83 -19.80
CA GLU A 117 19.36 2.04 -19.19
C GLU A 117 19.11 1.89 -17.67
N THR A 118 19.59 0.79 -17.10
CA THR A 118 19.58 0.53 -15.66
C THR A 118 21.02 0.43 -15.18
N HIS A 119 21.36 1.15 -14.10
CA HIS A 119 22.74 1.27 -13.58
C HIS A 119 22.90 0.69 -12.19
N ASN A 120 22.01 -0.20 -11.77
CA ASN A 120 21.99 -0.79 -10.44
C ASN A 120 23.28 -1.56 -10.16
N PRO A 121 24.10 -1.14 -9.19
CA PRO A 121 25.15 -1.98 -8.64
C PRO A 121 24.55 -3.13 -7.82
N ASP A 122 25.37 -4.09 -7.46
CA ASP A 122 24.99 -5.12 -6.50
C ASP A 122 25.05 -4.57 -5.06
N GLY A 123 24.10 -5.00 -4.23
CA GLY A 123 24.13 -4.77 -2.78
C GLY A 123 23.43 -3.50 -2.30
N ARG A 124 23.96 -2.93 -1.22
CA ARG A 124 23.32 -1.83 -0.48
C ARG A 124 23.54 -0.49 -1.20
N ALA A 125 22.46 0.27 -1.36
CA ALA A 125 22.48 1.66 -1.82
C ALA A 125 22.89 2.59 -0.67
N LEU A 126 24.12 3.11 -0.74
CA LEU A 126 24.62 4.10 0.21
C LEU A 126 24.37 5.51 -0.32
N PRO A 127 24.14 6.51 0.56
CA PRO A 127 23.84 7.88 0.12
C PRO A 127 24.88 8.47 -0.84
N PRO A 128 26.21 8.37 -0.61
CA PRO A 128 27.20 8.93 -1.53
C PRO A 128 27.07 8.39 -2.95
N ASP A 129 26.87 7.07 -3.10
CA ASP A 129 26.75 6.41 -4.41
C ASP A 129 25.46 6.84 -5.13
N VAL A 130 24.34 6.84 -4.40
CA VAL A 130 23.03 7.25 -4.95
C VAL A 130 23.07 8.71 -5.42
N TRP A 131 23.71 9.59 -4.65
CA TRP A 131 23.81 11.00 -5.02
C TRP A 131 24.80 11.25 -6.16
N ALA A 132 25.89 10.48 -6.25
CA ALA A 132 26.78 10.52 -7.41
C ALA A 132 26.03 10.17 -8.71
N PHE A 133 25.23 9.08 -8.70
CA PHE A 133 24.39 8.73 -9.85
C PHE A 133 23.40 9.85 -10.21
N TYR A 134 22.78 10.47 -9.21
CA TYR A 134 21.87 11.58 -9.44
C TYR A 134 22.57 12.79 -10.09
N GLU A 135 23.77 13.12 -9.63
CA GLU A 135 24.61 14.20 -10.19
C GLU A 135 25.07 13.91 -11.63
N GLU A 136 25.27 12.63 -11.98
CA GLU A 136 25.56 12.16 -13.35
C GLU A 136 24.34 12.19 -14.29
N GLY A 137 23.18 12.63 -13.80
CA GLY A 137 21.95 12.75 -14.58
C GLY A 137 21.12 11.47 -14.62
N CYS A 138 21.29 10.57 -13.66
CA CYS A 138 20.39 9.43 -13.48
C CYS A 138 19.17 9.79 -12.63
N SER A 139 18.07 9.11 -12.89
CA SER A 139 16.86 9.12 -12.07
C SER A 139 16.94 8.02 -11.01
N ILE A 140 16.59 8.39 -9.77
CA ILE A 140 16.49 7.48 -8.63
C ILE A 140 15.02 7.10 -8.43
N ARG A 141 14.71 5.81 -8.50
CA ARG A 141 13.35 5.28 -8.35
C ARG A 141 13.27 4.38 -7.11
N MET A 142 12.47 4.78 -6.12
CA MET A 142 12.16 3.92 -4.98
C MET A 142 10.98 3.01 -5.31
N LEU A 143 11.04 1.75 -4.90
CA LEU A 143 10.03 0.73 -5.23
C LEU A 143 9.01 0.50 -4.12
N ASN A 144 9.34 0.88 -2.88
CA ASN A 144 8.49 0.72 -1.71
C ASN A 144 8.70 1.85 -0.67
N PRO A 145 8.61 3.13 -1.07
CA PRO A 145 8.87 4.28 -0.19
C PRO A 145 8.02 4.28 1.09
N GLN A 146 6.78 3.77 1.03
CA GLN A 146 5.88 3.65 2.18
C GLN A 146 6.42 2.75 3.31
N THR A 147 7.41 1.89 3.04
CA THR A 147 8.05 1.09 4.09
C THR A 147 8.91 1.94 5.01
N TYR A 148 9.48 3.04 4.51
CA TYR A 148 10.48 3.82 5.22
C TYR A 148 10.07 5.28 5.46
N LEU A 149 9.09 5.78 4.72
CA LEU A 149 8.64 7.16 4.75
C LEU A 149 7.23 7.25 5.36
N PRO A 150 7.09 7.66 6.63
CA PRO A 150 5.81 7.68 7.33
C PRO A 150 4.73 8.53 6.64
N GLY A 151 5.13 9.65 6.03
CA GLY A 151 4.18 10.51 5.29
C GLY A 151 3.56 9.78 4.09
N VAL A 152 4.36 9.00 3.36
CA VAL A 152 3.87 8.18 2.23
C VAL A 152 3.04 7.01 2.75
N TYR A 153 3.46 6.36 3.84
CA TYR A 153 2.68 5.31 4.49
C TYR A 153 1.27 5.77 4.87
N GLU A 154 1.18 6.87 5.62
CA GLU A 154 -0.11 7.44 6.03
C GLU A 154 -0.99 7.82 4.85
N MET A 155 -0.37 8.34 3.78
CA MET A 155 -1.06 8.70 2.55
C MET A 155 -1.69 7.46 1.91
N ASN A 156 -0.90 6.40 1.73
CA ASN A 156 -1.35 5.17 1.10
C ASN A 156 -2.45 4.48 1.91
N VAL A 157 -2.35 4.43 3.25
CA VAL A 157 -3.38 3.85 4.11
C VAL A 157 -4.71 4.60 3.96
N LYS A 158 -4.70 5.94 4.02
CA LYS A 158 -5.92 6.74 3.88
C LYS A 158 -6.54 6.57 2.50
N LEU A 159 -5.72 6.56 1.44
CA LEU A 159 -6.22 6.33 0.08
C LEU A 159 -6.75 4.91 -0.13
N GLN A 160 -6.13 3.90 0.48
CA GLN A 160 -6.62 2.52 0.44
C GLN A 160 -8.02 2.39 1.05
N GLU A 161 -8.30 3.08 2.16
CA GLU A 161 -9.64 3.09 2.76
C GLU A 161 -10.70 3.68 1.82
N PHE A 162 -10.33 4.68 1.02
CA PHE A 162 -11.24 5.30 0.05
C PHE A 162 -11.41 4.48 -1.23
N PHE A 163 -10.33 3.97 -1.81
CA PHE A 163 -10.37 3.20 -3.06
C PHE A 163 -10.80 1.73 -2.85
N HIS A 164 -10.77 1.25 -1.61
CA HIS A 164 -11.01 -0.16 -1.26
C HIS A 164 -10.10 -1.13 -2.04
N CYS A 165 -8.89 -0.69 -2.38
CA CYS A 165 -7.89 -1.49 -3.07
C CYS A 165 -6.49 -1.12 -2.59
N MET A 166 -5.52 -2.01 -2.84
CA MET A 166 -4.12 -1.78 -2.50
C MET A 166 -3.65 -0.47 -3.14
N THR A 167 -3.13 0.44 -2.32
CA THR A 167 -2.52 1.69 -2.78
C THR A 167 -1.03 1.64 -2.49
N GLY A 168 -0.23 1.54 -3.55
CA GLY A 168 1.23 1.56 -3.51
C GLY A 168 1.78 2.85 -4.11
N SER A 169 3.06 3.09 -3.90
CA SER A 169 3.83 4.19 -4.47
C SER A 169 5.25 3.77 -4.80
#